data_AF-A0A9W9P952-F1
#
_entry.id   AF-A0A9W9P952-F1
#
_cell.length_a   1.000
_cell.length_b   1.000
_cell.length_c   1.000
_cell.angle_alpha   90.00
_cell.angle_beta   90.00
_cell.angle_gamma   90.00
#
_symmetry.space_group_name_H-M   'P 1'
#
loop_
_entity.id
_entity.type
_entity.pdbx_description
1 polymer ?
#
loop_
_entity_poly.entity_id
_entity_poly.type
_entity_poly.pdbx_seq_one_letter_code
_entity_poly.pdbx_strand_id
1 'polypeptide(L)'
;MADYLLFESPVGYSLFKVALQGDAVGNRLKEVQEGINDLAKFGKMVDVASFLPFENNKQALGEINDVSEGVASETLISFLELNLPKPGKKKKVVLGVLDKGLASSIKSAFDFVDCETGDTSELVQDLLRGLRLHFTKLLKQLRDGDLDTAQLGLGHAYSRAKVKFSVQRDDNHIIQAIAILDQLDKAINTFAMRVREWYSWHFPELYKIVSDNQRYAEVALVVKDKKTLSDDRLHEIAELVDDDKGIAQNIIDAAKHSMGQDISESDMDNVTAFAERVVSLSKYRKSLYQYLVSKMSVVAPNLAALIGEVVGARLISHAGSLTNLSKYPASTVQILGAEKALFRALKTKGNTPKYGLLYHSSFIGRAGPKNKGRISRFLANKCSIASRIDNFSEIPSTKFGEVLKQQVEERLDFYSTGAAPTKNEVAMKTAMDAILAGVDNIDGSDDEMEDIKPTPKKEKKEKKEKKEKSDKGDKKKKRKSDVGEGESDKKKKRKHDADSEPTKKKQKA
;
A
#
# COMPACT_ATOMS: atom_id res chain seq x y z
N MET A 1 -17.95 40.38 -25.71
CA MET A 1 -17.85 40.99 -24.37
C MET A 1 -18.87 40.31 -23.49
N ALA A 2 -18.42 39.65 -22.43
CA ALA A 2 -19.29 38.90 -21.53
C ALA A 2 -20.19 39.81 -20.70
N ASP A 3 -21.49 39.46 -20.64
CA ASP A 3 -22.48 40.08 -19.76
C ASP A 3 -22.42 39.46 -18.35
N TYR A 4 -22.20 38.15 -18.30
CA TYR A 4 -22.10 37.36 -17.08
C TYR A 4 -20.83 36.49 -17.09
N LEU A 5 -20.34 36.12 -15.92
CA LEU A 5 -19.20 35.22 -15.72
C LEU A 5 -19.65 34.08 -14.79
N LEU A 6 -19.45 32.84 -15.24
CA LEU A 6 -19.61 31.65 -14.41
C LEU A 6 -18.28 31.35 -13.72
N PHE A 7 -18.33 31.15 -12.40
CA PHE A 7 -17.19 30.70 -11.62
C PHE A 7 -17.57 29.47 -10.79
N GLU A 8 -17.02 28.33 -11.18
CA GLU A 8 -17.08 27.08 -10.44
C GLU A 8 -16.05 27.07 -9.30
N SER A 9 -16.51 26.74 -8.09
CA SER A 9 -15.68 26.66 -6.89
C SER A 9 -15.96 25.37 -6.12
N PRO A 10 -15.05 24.91 -5.24
CA PRO A 10 -15.29 23.73 -4.39
C PRO A 10 -16.52 23.83 -3.50
N VAL A 11 -16.99 25.05 -3.21
CA VAL A 11 -18.14 25.31 -2.33
C VAL A 11 -19.45 25.40 -3.13
N GLY A 12 -19.39 25.63 -4.45
CA GLY A 12 -20.57 25.81 -5.27
C GLY A 12 -20.34 26.61 -6.55
N TYR A 13 -21.42 26.87 -7.27
CA TYR A 13 -21.45 27.70 -8.47
C TYR A 13 -21.77 29.16 -8.14
N SER A 14 -21.00 30.07 -8.72
CA SER A 14 -21.22 31.51 -8.58
C SER A 14 -21.43 32.13 -9.95
N LEU A 15 -22.47 32.94 -10.08
CA LEU A 15 -22.72 33.76 -11.27
C LEU A 15 -22.43 35.21 -10.91
N PHE A 16 -21.59 35.84 -11.72
CA PHE A 16 -21.23 37.23 -11.58
C PHE A 16 -21.71 38.02 -12.79
N LYS A 17 -22.17 39.26 -12.58
CA LYS A 17 -22.53 40.19 -13.64
C LYS A 17 -21.40 41.18 -13.87
N VAL A 18 -21.04 41.40 -15.13
CA VAL A 18 -20.02 42.40 -15.48
C VAL A 18 -20.68 43.78 -15.51
N ALA A 19 -20.35 44.63 -14.54
CA ALA A 19 -20.90 45.98 -14.40
C ALA A 19 -20.13 47.01 -15.25
N LEU A 20 -18.80 46.89 -15.27
CA LEU A 20 -17.92 47.70 -16.11
C LEU A 20 -17.07 46.75 -16.96
N GLN A 21 -17.20 46.88 -18.28
CA GLN A 21 -16.43 46.09 -19.23
C GLN A 21 -14.97 46.55 -19.23
N GLY A 22 -14.04 45.60 -19.30
CA GLY A 22 -12.61 45.88 -19.42
C GLY A 22 -12.26 46.53 -20.76
N ASP A 23 -11.20 47.33 -20.77
CA ASP A 23 -10.70 47.95 -22.00
C ASP A 23 -10.10 46.89 -22.94
N ALA A 24 -10.79 46.62 -24.04
CA ALA A 24 -10.37 45.64 -25.03
C ALA A 24 -9.08 46.01 -25.77
N VAL A 25 -8.83 47.32 -25.96
CA VAL A 25 -7.67 47.81 -26.71
C VAL A 25 -6.48 47.98 -25.78
N GLY A 26 -6.72 48.46 -24.56
CA GLY A 26 -5.73 48.67 -23.52
C GLY A 26 -5.47 47.48 -22.60
N ASN A 27 -6.02 46.28 -22.86
CA ASN A 27 -5.97 45.17 -21.89
C ASN A 27 -4.54 44.79 -21.45
N ARG A 28 -3.56 44.94 -22.35
CA ARG A 28 -2.14 44.63 -22.07
C ARG A 28 -1.38 45.78 -21.39
N LEU A 29 -2.00 46.93 -21.17
CA LEU A 29 -1.40 48.04 -20.43
C LEU A 29 -1.18 47.63 -18.97
N LYS A 30 -0.06 48.08 -18.41
CA LYS A 30 0.37 47.71 -17.06
C LYS A 30 -0.65 48.19 -16.01
N GLU A 31 -1.20 49.37 -16.21
CA GLU A 31 -2.17 50.00 -15.31
C GLU A 31 -3.48 49.20 -15.23
N VAL A 32 -3.90 48.60 -16.35
CA VAL A 32 -5.11 47.77 -16.44
C VAL A 32 -4.88 46.43 -15.71
N GLN A 33 -3.73 45.81 -15.95
CA GLN A 33 -3.35 44.54 -15.31
C GLN A 33 -3.15 44.69 -13.80
N GLU A 34 -2.54 45.79 -13.34
CA GLU A 34 -2.45 46.13 -11.92
C GLU A 34 -3.84 46.45 -11.33
N GLY A 35 -4.74 46.99 -12.13
CA GLY A 35 -6.13 47.24 -11.75
C GLY A 35 -6.92 45.99 -11.39
N ILE A 36 -6.64 44.85 -12.04
CA ILE A 36 -7.29 43.55 -11.74
C ILE A 36 -6.80 42.99 -10.39
N ASN A 37 -5.53 43.23 -10.05
CA ASN A 37 -4.97 42.79 -8.77
C ASN A 37 -5.51 43.59 -7.57
N ASP A 38 -5.97 44.81 -7.78
CA ASP A 38 -6.56 45.66 -6.74
C ASP A 38 -8.06 45.38 -6.57
N LEU A 39 -8.44 44.87 -5.39
CA LEU A 39 -9.84 44.56 -5.04
C LEU A 39 -10.77 45.76 -5.21
N ALA A 40 -10.32 46.97 -4.87
CA ALA A 40 -11.18 48.16 -4.90
C ALA A 40 -11.54 48.58 -6.34
N LYS A 41 -10.66 48.29 -7.30
CA LYS A 41 -10.89 48.53 -8.72
C LYS A 41 -11.63 47.36 -9.36
N PHE A 42 -11.22 46.14 -9.07
CA PHE A 42 -11.85 44.92 -9.61
C PHE A 42 -13.29 44.74 -9.12
N GLY A 43 -13.57 45.04 -7.86
CA GLY A 43 -14.92 44.96 -7.28
C GLY A 43 -15.92 45.96 -7.89
N LYS A 44 -15.45 46.98 -8.64
CA LYS A 44 -16.33 47.85 -9.44
C LYS A 44 -16.66 47.25 -10.81
N MET A 45 -15.84 46.32 -11.29
CA MET A 45 -16.02 45.68 -12.59
C MET A 45 -17.05 44.55 -12.53
N VAL A 46 -17.15 43.88 -11.38
CA VAL A 46 -17.91 42.63 -11.25
C VAL A 46 -18.78 42.64 -10.00
N ASP A 47 -20.07 42.39 -10.20
CA ASP A 47 -21.06 42.25 -9.12
C ASP A 47 -21.50 40.78 -8.97
N VAL A 48 -21.70 40.32 -7.73
CA VAL A 48 -22.27 38.98 -7.47
C VAL A 48 -23.74 38.99 -7.88
N ALA A 49 -24.13 38.15 -8.85
CA ALA A 49 -25.53 38.00 -9.25
C ALA A 49 -26.23 36.92 -8.44
N SER A 50 -25.60 35.74 -8.32
CA SER A 50 -26.17 34.60 -7.60
C SER A 50 -25.08 33.63 -7.15
N PHE A 51 -25.34 32.91 -6.07
CA PHE A 51 -24.46 31.89 -5.53
C PHE A 51 -25.29 30.67 -5.12
N LEU A 52 -24.91 29.50 -5.63
CA LEU A 52 -25.50 28.22 -5.28
C LEU A 52 -24.45 27.36 -4.57
N PRO A 53 -24.50 27.24 -3.23
CA PRO A 53 -23.64 26.32 -2.50
C PRO A 53 -24.04 24.87 -2.79
N PHE A 54 -23.06 23.96 -2.81
CA PHE A 54 -23.33 22.53 -2.84
C PHE A 54 -23.85 22.06 -1.48
N GLU A 55 -24.88 21.22 -1.48
CA GLU A 55 -25.50 20.74 -0.25
C GLU A 55 -24.62 19.72 0.48
N ASN A 56 -23.93 18.86 -0.29
CA ASN A 56 -23.20 17.72 0.23
C ASN A 56 -21.90 17.46 -0.56
N ASN A 57 -20.90 16.87 0.10
CA ASN A 57 -19.64 16.45 -0.54
C ASN A 57 -19.86 15.47 -1.71
N LYS A 58 -20.95 14.68 -1.69
CA LYS A 58 -21.31 13.77 -2.78
C LYS A 58 -21.74 14.53 -4.02
N GLN A 59 -22.55 15.58 -3.84
CA GLN A 59 -22.95 16.46 -4.93
C GLN A 59 -21.71 17.16 -5.48
N ALA A 60 -20.91 17.81 -4.63
CA ALA A 60 -19.67 18.47 -5.05
C ALA A 60 -18.73 17.53 -5.83
N LEU A 61 -18.64 16.26 -5.44
CA LEU A 61 -17.87 15.24 -6.15
C LEU A 61 -18.47 14.86 -7.52
N GLY A 62 -19.79 14.78 -7.64
CA GLY A 62 -20.46 14.59 -8.93
C GLY A 62 -20.21 15.78 -9.85
N GLU A 63 -20.45 16.98 -9.35
CA GLU A 63 -20.29 18.24 -10.09
C GLU A 63 -18.86 18.44 -10.59
N ILE A 64 -17.82 18.16 -9.78
CA ILE A 64 -16.43 18.27 -10.24
C ILE A 64 -16.08 17.20 -11.28
N ASN A 65 -16.67 16.00 -11.22
CA ASN A 65 -16.46 14.98 -12.24
C ASN A 65 -17.06 15.43 -13.58
N ASP A 66 -18.30 15.91 -13.57
CA ASP A 66 -19.00 16.39 -14.77
C ASP A 66 -18.29 17.60 -15.37
N VAL A 67 -17.91 18.59 -14.55
CA VAL A 67 -17.13 19.76 -14.98
C VAL A 67 -15.77 19.34 -15.53
N SER A 68 -15.09 18.36 -14.92
CA SER A 68 -13.79 17.87 -15.42
C SER A 68 -13.88 17.19 -16.79
N GLU A 69 -15.04 16.63 -17.11
CA GLU A 69 -15.35 15.98 -18.38
C GLU A 69 -16.00 16.95 -19.39
N GLY A 70 -16.24 18.20 -18.98
CA GLY A 70 -16.81 19.27 -19.81
C GLY A 70 -18.33 19.17 -20.00
N VAL A 71 -19.02 18.45 -19.12
CA VAL A 71 -20.47 18.25 -19.16
C VAL A 71 -21.15 19.21 -18.17
N ALA A 72 -22.19 19.91 -18.62
CA ALA A 72 -23.03 20.71 -17.75
C ALA A 72 -24.02 19.79 -17.01
N SER A 73 -23.89 19.72 -15.69
CA SER A 73 -24.81 18.96 -14.83
C SER A 73 -26.23 19.55 -14.84
N GLU A 74 -27.22 18.75 -14.45
CA GLU A 74 -28.61 19.23 -14.28
C GLU A 74 -28.70 20.35 -13.25
N THR A 75 -27.89 20.29 -12.18
CA THR A 75 -27.79 21.34 -11.16
C THR A 75 -27.31 22.66 -11.77
N LEU A 76 -26.25 22.60 -12.58
CA LEU A 76 -25.68 23.78 -13.23
C LEU A 76 -26.67 24.38 -14.25
N ILE A 77 -27.33 23.53 -15.05
CA ILE A 77 -28.35 23.96 -16.01
C ILE A 77 -29.50 24.66 -15.26
N SER A 78 -30.02 24.06 -14.19
CA SER A 78 -31.10 24.64 -13.38
C SER A 78 -30.69 25.98 -12.76
N PHE A 79 -29.44 26.08 -12.28
CA PHE A 79 -28.88 27.32 -11.75
C PHE A 79 -28.78 28.42 -12.80
N LEU A 80 -28.31 28.09 -14.01
CA LEU A 80 -28.22 29.05 -15.11
C LEU A 80 -29.60 29.48 -15.61
N GLU A 81 -30.57 28.57 -15.68
CA GLU A 81 -31.93 28.90 -16.09
C GLU A 81 -32.61 29.89 -15.14
N LEU A 82 -32.39 29.75 -13.83
CA LEU A 82 -32.98 30.64 -12.82
C LEU A 82 -32.41 32.08 -12.88
N ASN A 83 -31.12 32.21 -13.23
CA ASN A 83 -30.40 33.47 -13.05
C ASN A 83 -30.10 34.22 -14.36
N LEU A 84 -30.13 33.55 -15.52
CA LEU A 84 -29.93 34.20 -16.81
C LEU A 84 -31.26 34.76 -17.34
N PRO A 85 -31.31 36.03 -17.78
CA PRO A 85 -32.52 36.59 -18.38
C PRO A 85 -32.78 35.93 -19.74
N LYS A 86 -34.00 35.45 -19.99
CA LYS A 86 -34.42 34.94 -21.31
C LYS A 86 -34.57 36.13 -22.28
N PRO A 87 -33.62 36.40 -23.19
CA PRO A 87 -33.68 37.58 -24.03
C PRO A 87 -34.64 37.34 -25.21
N GLY A 88 -35.12 38.41 -25.84
CA GLY A 88 -35.88 38.32 -27.08
C GLY A 88 -35.02 37.78 -28.24
N LYS A 89 -35.66 37.24 -29.30
CA LYS A 89 -35.04 36.53 -30.46
C LYS A 89 -33.85 37.21 -31.16
N LYS A 90 -33.52 38.47 -30.87
CA LYS A 90 -32.45 39.25 -31.53
C LYS A 90 -31.20 39.50 -30.67
N LYS A 91 -31.24 39.28 -29.35
CA LYS A 91 -30.09 39.53 -28.46
C LYS A 91 -29.77 38.25 -27.71
N LYS A 92 -28.53 37.79 -27.79
CA LYS A 92 -28.05 36.65 -27.00
C LYS A 92 -27.33 37.17 -25.76
N VAL A 93 -27.40 36.43 -24.67
CA VAL A 93 -26.63 36.71 -23.46
C VAL A 93 -25.24 36.12 -23.61
N VAL A 94 -24.20 36.90 -23.34
CA VAL A 94 -22.82 36.39 -23.43
C VAL A 94 -22.34 35.96 -22.04
N LEU A 95 -22.04 34.66 -21.88
CA LEU A 95 -21.54 34.06 -20.65
C LEU A 95 -20.03 33.76 -20.76
N GLY A 96 -19.23 34.25 -19.84
CA GLY A 96 -17.83 33.89 -19.70
C GLY A 96 -17.67 32.58 -18.92
N VAL A 97 -16.99 31.60 -19.51
CA VAL A 97 -16.72 30.28 -18.91
C VAL A 97 -15.23 29.96 -19.02
N LEU A 98 -14.67 29.27 -18.02
CA LEU A 98 -13.25 28.88 -18.02
C LEU A 98 -12.95 27.80 -19.06
N ASP A 99 -13.73 26.72 -19.09
CA ASP A 99 -13.51 25.57 -19.96
C ASP A 99 -14.32 25.62 -21.27
N LYS A 100 -13.69 25.15 -22.36
CA LYS A 100 -14.29 25.09 -23.70
C LYS A 100 -15.28 23.93 -23.86
N GLY A 101 -15.01 22.80 -23.21
CA GLY A 101 -15.94 21.66 -23.20
C GLY A 101 -17.26 22.08 -22.54
N LEU A 102 -17.15 22.63 -21.33
CA LEU A 102 -18.29 23.14 -20.58
C LEU A 102 -19.05 24.23 -21.34
N ALA A 103 -18.35 25.18 -21.98
CA ALA A 103 -18.98 26.21 -22.81
C ALA A 103 -19.80 25.63 -23.96
N SER A 104 -19.32 24.54 -24.58
CA SER A 104 -20.04 23.85 -25.66
C SER A 104 -21.28 23.14 -25.13
N SER A 105 -21.18 22.50 -23.96
CA SER A 105 -22.30 21.84 -23.29
C SER A 105 -23.39 22.84 -22.88
N ILE A 106 -23.02 23.97 -22.27
CA ILE A 106 -23.96 25.04 -21.89
C ILE A 106 -24.65 25.62 -23.14
N LYS A 107 -23.90 25.85 -24.23
CA LYS A 107 -24.46 26.35 -25.49
C LYS A 107 -25.45 25.37 -26.12
N SER A 108 -25.26 24.07 -25.92
CA SER A 108 -26.21 23.04 -26.37
C SER A 108 -27.47 22.99 -25.51
N ALA A 109 -27.39 23.36 -24.24
CA ALA A 109 -28.53 23.43 -23.33
C ALA A 109 -29.36 24.72 -23.51
N PHE A 110 -28.72 25.83 -23.92
CA PHE A 110 -29.38 27.13 -24.06
C PHE A 110 -29.09 27.80 -25.41
N ASP A 111 -30.08 27.83 -26.30
CA ASP A 111 -29.98 28.49 -27.62
C ASP A 111 -29.74 30.01 -27.55
N PHE A 112 -30.14 30.63 -26.44
CA PHE A 112 -30.07 32.08 -26.24
C PHE A 112 -28.77 32.56 -25.56
N VAL A 113 -27.88 31.64 -25.18
CA VAL A 113 -26.60 31.93 -24.51
C VAL A 113 -25.45 31.68 -25.49
N ASP A 114 -24.64 32.70 -25.74
CA ASP A 114 -23.34 32.52 -26.36
C ASP A 114 -22.27 32.47 -25.25
N CYS A 115 -21.35 31.51 -25.33
CA CYS A 115 -20.28 31.38 -24.34
C CYS A 115 -18.96 31.92 -24.92
N GLU A 116 -18.29 32.78 -24.16
CA GLU A 116 -16.91 33.22 -24.40
C GLU A 116 -15.98 32.49 -23.41
N THR A 117 -14.88 31.95 -23.90
CA THR A 117 -13.81 31.37 -23.09
C THR A 117 -12.52 32.16 -23.23
N GLY A 118 -11.51 31.86 -22.41
CA GLY A 118 -10.21 32.52 -22.50
C GLY A 118 -9.51 32.38 -23.85
N ASP A 119 -9.77 31.28 -24.57
CA ASP A 119 -9.25 31.08 -25.94
C ASP A 119 -9.89 32.02 -26.96
N THR A 120 -11.14 32.45 -26.71
CA THR A 120 -11.89 33.34 -27.60
C THR A 120 -11.74 34.81 -27.24
N SER A 121 -11.54 35.11 -25.95
CA SER A 121 -11.56 36.45 -25.39
C SER A 121 -10.60 36.54 -24.21
N GLU A 122 -9.46 37.20 -24.41
CA GLU A 122 -8.46 37.41 -23.35
C GLU A 122 -9.04 38.18 -22.16
N LEU A 123 -9.99 39.08 -22.41
CA LEU A 123 -10.68 39.86 -21.39
C LEU A 123 -11.45 38.97 -20.41
N VAL A 124 -12.14 37.96 -20.93
CA VAL A 124 -12.91 37.02 -20.10
C VAL A 124 -11.97 36.19 -19.23
N GLN A 125 -10.82 35.78 -19.78
CA GLN A 125 -9.79 35.08 -19.02
C GLN A 125 -9.25 35.94 -17.87
N ASP A 126 -8.97 37.21 -18.13
CA ASP A 126 -8.47 38.16 -17.15
C ASP A 126 -9.49 38.45 -16.04
N LEU A 127 -10.77 38.59 -16.39
CA LEU A 127 -11.86 38.74 -15.42
C LEU A 127 -12.05 37.47 -14.57
N LEU A 128 -12.03 36.28 -15.17
CA LEU A 128 -12.12 35.00 -14.44
C LEU A 128 -10.90 34.78 -13.52
N ARG A 129 -9.71 35.24 -13.93
CA ARG A 129 -8.50 35.24 -13.09
C ARG A 129 -8.63 36.19 -11.91
N GLY A 130 -9.14 37.41 -12.13
CA GLY A 130 -9.42 38.38 -11.07
C GLY A 130 -10.46 37.86 -10.09
N LEU A 131 -11.50 37.19 -10.59
CA LEU A 131 -12.50 36.50 -9.77
C LEU A 131 -11.85 35.45 -8.88
N ARG A 132 -10.98 34.58 -9.43
CA ARG A 132 -10.26 33.59 -8.64
C ARG A 132 -9.39 34.20 -7.54
N LEU A 133 -8.73 35.32 -7.81
CA LEU A 133 -7.87 36.01 -6.84
C LEU A 133 -8.67 36.60 -5.67
N HIS A 134 -9.84 37.18 -5.95
CA HIS A 134 -10.63 37.94 -4.97
C HIS A 134 -11.88 37.20 -4.48
N PHE A 135 -12.10 35.95 -4.91
CA PHE A 135 -13.34 35.20 -4.70
C PHE A 135 -13.83 35.20 -3.25
N THR A 136 -12.92 34.91 -2.31
CA THR A 136 -13.22 34.86 -0.87
C THR A 136 -13.71 36.20 -0.32
N LYS A 137 -13.26 37.32 -0.89
CA LYS A 137 -13.64 38.67 -0.47
C LYS A 137 -14.89 39.19 -1.17
N LEU A 138 -15.22 38.65 -2.35
CA LEU A 138 -16.39 39.04 -3.12
C LEU A 138 -17.68 38.38 -2.58
N LEU A 139 -17.57 37.15 -2.08
CA LEU A 139 -18.70 36.44 -1.46
C LEU A 139 -18.77 36.72 0.05
N LYS A 140 -19.64 37.66 0.44
CA LYS A 140 -19.89 38.00 1.86
C LYS A 140 -20.44 36.84 2.71
N GLN A 141 -20.95 35.79 2.07
CA GLN A 141 -21.54 34.61 2.72
C GLN A 141 -20.49 33.56 3.13
N LEU A 142 -19.27 33.62 2.57
CA LEU A 142 -18.19 32.71 2.91
C LEU A 142 -17.41 33.25 4.12
N ARG A 143 -17.01 32.37 5.04
CA ARG A 143 -16.02 32.73 6.08
C ARG A 143 -14.62 32.48 5.54
N ASP A 144 -13.65 33.19 6.12
CA ASP A 144 -12.25 32.95 5.83
C ASP A 144 -11.86 31.51 6.25
N GLY A 145 -11.28 30.75 5.32
CA GLY A 145 -10.81 29.36 5.52
C GLY A 145 -11.79 28.25 5.12
N ASP A 146 -13.08 28.57 4.87
CA ASP A 146 -14.06 27.57 4.41
C ASP A 146 -13.70 27.03 3.02
N LEU A 147 -13.23 27.90 2.12
CA LEU A 147 -12.81 27.53 0.77
C LEU A 147 -11.64 26.54 0.78
N ASP A 148 -10.62 26.78 1.61
CA ASP A 148 -9.41 25.95 1.68
C ASP A 148 -9.75 24.55 2.20
N THR A 149 -10.63 24.48 3.20
CA THR A 149 -11.11 23.21 3.77
C THR A 149 -11.92 22.42 2.75
N ALA A 150 -12.85 23.09 2.04
CA ALA A 150 -13.64 22.48 0.98
C ALA A 150 -12.75 21.99 -0.17
N GLN A 151 -11.74 22.77 -0.56
CA GLN A 151 -10.78 22.42 -1.60
C GLN A 151 -9.98 21.17 -1.23
N LEU A 152 -9.49 21.09 0.02
CA LEU A 152 -8.77 19.90 0.51
C LEU A 152 -9.67 18.66 0.50
N GLY A 153 -10.90 18.78 1.02
CA GLY A 153 -11.86 17.68 1.08
C GLY A 153 -12.24 17.17 -0.30
N LEU A 154 -12.58 18.07 -1.22
CA LEU A 154 -12.98 17.75 -2.59
C LEU A 154 -11.81 17.20 -3.40
N GLY A 155 -10.61 17.79 -3.28
CA GLY A 155 -9.41 17.30 -3.95
C GLY A 155 -9.04 15.87 -3.54
N HIS A 156 -9.16 15.55 -2.25
CA HIS A 156 -8.99 14.17 -1.78
C HIS A 156 -10.08 13.23 -2.32
N ALA A 157 -11.34 13.64 -2.31
CA ALA A 157 -12.45 12.82 -2.81
C ALA A 157 -12.33 12.53 -4.30
N TYR A 158 -12.06 13.57 -5.12
CA TYR A 158 -11.86 13.47 -6.56
C TYR A 158 -10.68 12.56 -6.90
N SER A 159 -9.53 12.75 -6.25
CA SER A 159 -8.34 11.94 -6.50
C SER A 159 -8.57 10.47 -6.12
N ARG A 160 -9.23 10.19 -4.99
CA ARG A 160 -9.57 8.82 -4.58
C ARG A 160 -10.53 8.14 -5.56
N ALA A 161 -11.53 8.89 -6.06
CA ALA A 161 -12.49 8.38 -7.03
C ALA A 161 -11.81 8.06 -8.37
N LYS A 162 -11.01 8.98 -8.92
CA LYS A 162 -10.30 8.78 -10.20
C LYS A 162 -9.26 7.66 -10.14
N VAL A 163 -8.55 7.49 -9.02
CA VAL A 163 -7.55 6.42 -8.83
C VAL A 163 -8.20 5.07 -8.45
N LYS A 164 -9.54 5.01 -8.27
CA LYS A 164 -10.26 3.83 -7.76
C LYS A 164 -9.59 3.26 -6.50
N PHE A 165 -9.29 4.12 -5.54
CA PHE A 165 -8.60 3.71 -4.31
C PHE A 165 -9.47 2.71 -3.53
N SER A 166 -9.14 1.42 -3.62
CA SER A 166 -9.86 0.37 -2.90
C SER A 166 -9.46 0.38 -1.43
N VAL A 167 -10.42 0.68 -0.55
CA VAL A 167 -10.26 0.61 0.91
C VAL A 167 -9.92 -0.82 1.37
N GLN A 168 -10.31 -1.84 0.61
CA GLN A 168 -10.08 -3.24 0.96
C GLN A 168 -8.60 -3.63 0.88
N ARG A 169 -7.83 -2.97 0.01
CA ARG A 169 -6.39 -3.21 -0.22
C ARG A 169 -5.47 -2.37 0.68
N ASP A 170 -6.03 -1.74 1.71
CA ASP A 170 -5.25 -0.98 2.67
C ASP A 170 -4.36 -1.91 3.52
N ASP A 171 -3.06 -1.87 3.22
CA ASP A 171 -1.99 -2.61 3.88
C ASP A 171 -1.55 -1.97 5.20
N ASN A 172 -1.97 -0.74 5.50
CA ASN A 172 -1.67 -0.08 6.77
C ASN A 172 -2.24 -0.86 7.95
N HIS A 173 -3.45 -1.43 7.81
CA HIS A 173 -4.05 -2.28 8.84
C HIS A 173 -3.19 -3.49 9.19
N ILE A 174 -2.51 -4.10 8.20
CA ILE A 174 -1.61 -5.23 8.40
C ILE A 174 -0.37 -4.78 9.17
N ILE A 175 0.20 -3.63 8.79
CA ILE A 175 1.39 -3.05 9.43
C ILE A 175 1.12 -2.75 10.90
N GLN A 176 -0.02 -2.14 11.23
CA GLN A 176 -0.39 -1.85 12.61
C GLN A 176 -0.71 -3.14 13.38
N ALA A 177 -1.47 -4.07 12.79
CA ALA A 177 -1.83 -5.32 13.45
C ALA A 177 -0.61 -6.15 13.86
N ILE A 178 0.41 -6.29 12.98
CA ILE A 178 1.62 -7.05 13.32
C ILE A 178 2.48 -6.33 14.37
N ALA A 179 2.57 -5.00 14.31
CA ALA A 179 3.29 -4.23 15.31
C ALA A 179 2.65 -4.37 16.70
N ILE A 180 1.31 -4.32 16.77
CA ILE A 180 0.57 -4.54 18.01
C ILE A 180 0.74 -5.98 18.48
N LEU A 181 0.70 -6.97 17.59
CA LEU A 181 0.88 -8.38 17.95
C LEU A 181 2.26 -8.63 18.57
N ASP A 182 3.33 -8.11 17.96
CA ASP A 182 4.69 -8.23 18.50
C ASP A 182 4.84 -7.51 19.86
N GLN A 183 4.17 -6.37 20.06
CA GLN A 183 4.12 -5.67 21.36
C GLN A 183 3.33 -6.45 22.41
N LEU A 184 2.19 -7.03 22.04
CA LEU A 184 1.36 -7.85 22.92
C LEU A 184 2.11 -9.10 23.36
N ASP A 185 2.83 -9.78 22.46
CA ASP A 185 3.60 -10.98 22.83
C ASP A 185 4.67 -10.65 23.90
N LYS A 186 5.35 -9.50 23.79
CA LYS A 186 6.30 -9.05 24.82
C LYS A 186 5.60 -8.64 26.13
N ALA A 187 4.49 -7.92 26.04
CA ALA A 187 3.73 -7.45 27.19
C ALA A 187 3.13 -8.62 27.97
N ILE A 188 2.47 -9.56 27.29
CA ILE A 188 1.88 -10.77 27.88
C ILE A 188 2.96 -11.57 28.61
N ASN A 189 4.13 -11.79 28.00
CA ASN A 189 5.21 -12.52 28.66
C ASN A 189 5.71 -11.80 29.92
N THR A 190 5.88 -10.48 29.86
CA THR A 190 6.35 -9.68 31.01
C THR A 190 5.31 -9.67 32.13
N PHE A 191 4.04 -9.46 31.80
CA PHE A 191 2.96 -9.43 32.77
C PHE A 191 2.69 -10.81 33.36
N ALA A 192 2.73 -11.87 32.56
CA ALA A 192 2.54 -13.23 33.05
C ALA A 192 3.69 -13.67 33.97
N MET A 193 4.94 -13.28 33.69
CA MET A 193 6.03 -13.46 34.66
C MET A 193 5.79 -12.70 35.96
N ARG A 194 5.23 -11.49 35.90
CA ARG A 194 4.90 -10.73 37.12
C ARG A 194 3.74 -11.35 37.91
N VAL A 195 2.70 -11.89 37.24
CA VAL A 195 1.64 -12.68 37.89
C VAL A 195 2.24 -13.90 38.58
N ARG A 196 3.15 -14.61 37.90
CA ARG A 196 3.86 -15.75 38.48
C ARG A 196 4.63 -15.38 39.73
N GLU A 197 5.45 -14.34 39.67
CA GLU A 197 6.21 -13.88 40.84
C GLU A 197 5.29 -13.52 42.00
N TRP A 198 4.23 -12.76 41.75
CA TRP A 198 3.33 -12.26 42.79
C TRP A 198 2.52 -13.38 43.44
N TYR A 199 1.91 -14.26 42.65
CA TYR A 199 1.11 -15.37 43.16
C TYR A 199 1.97 -16.48 43.80
N SER A 200 3.24 -16.63 43.39
CA SER A 200 4.16 -17.60 44.00
C SER A 200 4.49 -17.31 45.46
N TRP A 201 4.28 -16.09 45.97
CA TRP A 201 4.38 -15.83 47.42
C TRP A 201 3.30 -16.58 48.21
N HIS A 202 2.12 -16.75 47.62
CA HIS A 202 1.00 -17.47 48.20
C HIS A 202 1.04 -18.98 47.92
N PHE A 203 1.38 -19.36 46.69
CA PHE A 203 1.43 -20.76 46.25
C PHE A 203 2.69 -21.04 45.39
N PRO A 204 3.88 -21.22 46.00
CA PRO A 204 5.15 -21.34 45.29
C PRO A 204 5.31 -22.65 44.50
N GLU A 205 4.64 -23.72 44.92
CA GLU A 205 4.74 -25.03 44.27
C GLU A 205 4.12 -25.01 42.86
N LEU A 206 3.08 -24.19 42.65
CA LEU A 206 2.43 -24.02 41.35
C LEU A 206 3.42 -23.56 40.26
N TYR A 207 4.44 -22.79 40.64
CA TYR A 207 5.48 -22.32 39.70
C TYR A 207 6.24 -23.49 39.05
N LYS A 208 6.46 -24.58 39.80
CA LYS A 208 7.18 -25.76 39.29
C LYS A 208 6.27 -26.68 38.49
N ILE A 209 4.99 -26.76 38.86
CA ILE A 209 4.01 -27.66 38.24
C ILE A 209 3.58 -27.12 36.88
N VAL A 210 3.25 -25.82 36.79
CA VAL A 210 2.79 -25.20 35.54
C VAL A 210 3.94 -24.41 34.90
N SER A 211 4.46 -24.94 33.79
CA SER A 211 5.59 -24.34 33.08
C SER A 211 5.18 -23.17 32.17
N ASP A 212 3.99 -23.22 31.57
CA ASP A 212 3.50 -22.14 30.70
C ASP A 212 2.96 -20.94 31.48
N ASN A 213 3.37 -19.74 31.07
CA ASN A 213 3.03 -18.50 31.76
C ASN A 213 1.56 -18.09 31.59
N GLN A 214 0.97 -18.37 30.41
CA GLN A 214 -0.42 -18.00 30.14
C GLN A 214 -1.36 -18.91 30.92
N ARG A 215 -1.13 -20.23 30.86
CA ARG A 215 -1.87 -21.22 31.65
C ARG A 215 -1.74 -20.98 33.14
N TYR A 216 -0.56 -20.59 33.62
CA TYR A 216 -0.38 -20.24 35.04
C TYR A 216 -1.35 -19.14 35.47
N ALA A 217 -1.53 -18.09 34.66
CA ALA A 217 -2.48 -17.02 34.97
C ALA A 217 -3.93 -17.54 34.96
N GLU A 218 -4.30 -18.42 34.03
CA GLU A 218 -5.63 -19.03 33.97
C GLU A 218 -5.90 -19.94 35.20
N VAL A 219 -4.93 -20.74 35.60
CA VAL A 219 -5.02 -21.61 36.80
C VAL A 219 -5.09 -20.76 38.07
N ALA A 220 -4.32 -19.67 38.18
CA ALA A 220 -4.37 -18.77 39.32
C ALA A 220 -5.75 -18.12 39.49
N LEU A 221 -6.44 -17.78 38.39
CA LEU A 221 -7.80 -17.24 38.42
C LEU A 221 -8.83 -18.24 38.93
N VAL A 222 -8.65 -19.52 38.58
CA VAL A 222 -9.52 -20.59 39.06
C VAL A 222 -9.21 -20.84 40.53
N VAL A 223 -7.96 -21.17 40.88
CA VAL A 223 -7.57 -21.57 42.24
C VAL A 223 -7.86 -20.48 43.28
N LYS A 224 -7.52 -19.21 43.00
CA LYS A 224 -7.60 -18.07 43.94
C LYS A 224 -6.86 -18.33 45.25
N ASP A 225 -7.56 -18.76 46.30
CA ASP A 225 -6.94 -19.13 47.57
C ASP A 225 -6.74 -20.65 47.62
N LYS A 226 -5.53 -21.09 47.96
CA LYS A 226 -5.16 -22.50 48.12
C LYS A 226 -6.05 -23.24 49.13
N LYS A 227 -6.64 -22.53 50.11
CA LYS A 227 -7.53 -23.12 51.14
C LYS A 227 -8.89 -23.55 50.58
N THR A 228 -9.34 -22.89 49.52
CA THR A 228 -10.65 -23.11 48.89
C THR A 228 -10.59 -24.24 47.85
N LEU A 229 -9.43 -24.88 47.69
CA LEU A 229 -9.20 -25.89 46.68
C LEU A 229 -9.70 -27.28 47.15
N SER A 230 -10.79 -27.78 46.55
CA SER A 230 -11.33 -29.13 46.74
C SER A 230 -11.25 -29.97 45.46
N ASP A 231 -11.41 -31.29 45.59
CA ASP A 231 -11.46 -32.23 44.46
C ASP A 231 -12.62 -31.94 43.47
N ASP A 232 -13.63 -31.18 43.89
CA ASP A 232 -14.77 -30.81 43.04
C ASP A 232 -14.33 -29.93 41.84
N ARG A 233 -13.23 -29.18 42.01
CA ARG A 233 -12.68 -28.28 41.00
C ARG A 233 -11.63 -28.95 40.11
N LEU A 234 -11.40 -30.24 40.30
CA LEU A 234 -10.43 -31.03 39.53
C LEU A 234 -10.77 -31.03 38.04
N HIS A 235 -12.04 -31.06 37.69
CA HIS A 235 -12.49 -31.01 36.29
C HIS A 235 -12.16 -29.67 35.61
N GLU A 236 -12.37 -28.54 36.31
CA GLU A 236 -12.06 -27.20 35.78
C GLU A 236 -10.55 -27.01 35.58
N ILE A 237 -9.74 -27.53 36.51
CA ILE A 237 -8.27 -27.43 36.45
C ILE A 237 -7.72 -28.38 35.39
N ALA A 238 -8.31 -29.57 35.22
CA ALA A 238 -7.92 -30.50 34.17
C ALA A 238 -8.12 -29.91 32.77
N GLU A 239 -9.24 -29.24 32.52
CA GLU A 239 -9.51 -28.58 31.23
C GLU A 239 -8.45 -27.51 30.90
N LEU A 240 -7.96 -26.79 31.90
CA LEU A 240 -6.93 -25.77 31.74
C LEU A 240 -5.51 -26.33 31.55
N VAL A 241 -5.28 -27.59 31.95
CA VAL A 241 -3.99 -28.26 31.90
C VAL A 241 -4.02 -29.45 30.93
N ASP A 242 -4.53 -29.21 29.71
CA ASP A 242 -4.54 -30.18 28.59
C ASP A 242 -5.19 -31.53 28.95
N ASP A 243 -6.21 -31.54 29.80
CA ASP A 243 -6.89 -32.74 30.31
C ASP A 243 -5.96 -33.73 31.05
N ASP A 244 -4.77 -33.29 31.47
CA ASP A 244 -3.85 -34.09 32.26
C ASP A 244 -4.31 -34.11 33.72
N LYS A 245 -5.11 -35.14 34.04
CA LYS A 245 -5.59 -35.42 35.39
C LYS A 245 -4.45 -35.57 36.40
N GLY A 246 -3.26 -36.03 35.97
CA GLY A 246 -2.11 -36.18 36.84
C GLY A 246 -1.59 -34.82 37.31
N ILE A 247 -1.51 -33.84 36.42
CA ILE A 247 -1.07 -32.49 36.78
C ILE A 247 -2.11 -31.78 37.63
N ALA A 248 -3.40 -31.92 37.31
CA ALA A 248 -4.48 -31.36 38.12
C ALA A 248 -4.48 -31.91 39.55
N GLN A 249 -4.32 -33.22 39.73
CA GLN A 249 -4.22 -33.84 41.06
C GLN A 249 -2.97 -33.35 41.80
N ASN A 250 -1.83 -33.26 41.11
CA ASN A 250 -0.59 -32.74 41.70
C ASN A 250 -0.75 -31.29 42.19
N ILE A 251 -1.55 -30.45 41.52
CA ILE A 251 -1.83 -29.08 41.97
C ILE A 251 -2.63 -29.11 43.28
N ILE A 252 -3.65 -29.97 43.38
CA ILE A 252 -4.48 -30.10 44.60
C ILE A 252 -3.65 -30.66 45.76
N ASP A 253 -2.85 -31.68 45.51
CA ASP A 253 -1.99 -32.28 46.53
C ASP A 253 -0.89 -31.31 46.97
N ALA A 254 -0.34 -30.51 46.04
CA ALA A 254 0.60 -29.45 46.35
C ALA A 254 -0.04 -28.32 47.17
N ALA A 255 -1.30 -27.98 46.94
CA ALA A 255 -2.01 -26.98 47.73
C ALA A 255 -2.20 -27.44 49.19
N LYS A 256 -2.54 -28.72 49.41
CA LYS A 256 -2.67 -29.32 50.76
C LYS A 256 -1.37 -29.28 51.56
N HIS A 257 -0.22 -29.41 50.88
CA HIS A 257 1.11 -29.41 51.48
C HIS A 257 1.89 -28.10 51.25
N SER A 258 1.21 -27.04 50.78
CA SER A 258 1.89 -25.81 50.38
C SER A 258 2.45 -25.07 51.58
N MET A 259 3.70 -24.62 51.45
CA MET A 259 4.39 -23.83 52.47
C MET A 259 4.28 -22.32 52.22
N GLY A 260 3.49 -21.91 51.21
CA GLY A 260 3.33 -20.51 50.85
C GLY A 260 2.58 -19.69 51.91
N GLN A 261 2.76 -18.37 51.89
CA GLN A 261 2.18 -17.48 52.88
C GLN A 261 0.66 -17.30 52.66
N ASP A 262 -0.10 -17.06 53.72
CA ASP A 262 -1.48 -16.63 53.59
C ASP A 262 -1.54 -15.16 53.19
N ILE A 263 -2.34 -14.86 52.17
CA ILE A 263 -2.48 -13.54 51.56
C ILE A 263 -3.81 -12.91 51.99
N SER A 264 -3.82 -11.58 52.10
CA SER A 264 -5.06 -10.86 52.42
C SER A 264 -6.05 -10.92 51.25
N GLU A 265 -7.35 -10.83 51.54
CA GLU A 265 -8.40 -10.82 50.50
C GLU A 265 -8.20 -9.65 49.53
N SER A 266 -7.85 -8.46 50.04
CA SER A 266 -7.57 -7.29 49.19
C SER A 266 -6.36 -7.47 48.27
N ASP A 267 -5.32 -8.17 48.73
CA ASP A 267 -4.15 -8.44 47.88
C ASP A 267 -4.46 -9.54 46.86
N MET A 268 -5.24 -10.55 47.24
CA MET A 268 -5.71 -11.60 46.34
C MET A 268 -6.59 -11.03 45.21
N ASP A 269 -7.48 -10.08 45.53
CA ASP A 269 -8.31 -9.40 44.53
C ASP A 269 -7.45 -8.65 43.50
N ASN A 270 -6.38 -7.97 43.95
CA ASN A 270 -5.45 -7.29 43.05
C ASN A 270 -4.67 -8.26 42.16
N VAL A 271 -4.21 -9.40 42.71
CA VAL A 271 -3.53 -10.44 41.93
C VAL A 271 -4.48 -11.06 40.91
N THR A 272 -5.72 -11.34 41.31
CA THR A 272 -6.77 -11.89 40.45
C THR A 272 -7.10 -10.92 39.33
N ALA A 273 -7.35 -9.64 39.62
CA ALA A 273 -7.62 -8.62 38.61
C ALA A 273 -6.46 -8.48 37.60
N PHE A 274 -5.21 -8.58 38.07
CA PHE A 274 -4.05 -8.55 37.20
C PHE A 274 -3.95 -9.80 36.31
N ALA A 275 -4.20 -10.99 36.87
CA ALA A 275 -4.27 -12.23 36.11
C ALA A 275 -5.41 -12.22 35.07
N GLU A 276 -6.59 -11.68 35.40
CA GLU A 276 -7.71 -11.50 34.47
C GLU A 276 -7.30 -10.62 33.30
N ARG A 277 -6.56 -9.53 33.58
CA ARG A 277 -6.04 -8.65 32.54
C ARG A 277 -5.07 -9.40 31.62
N VAL A 278 -4.16 -10.21 32.15
CA VAL A 278 -3.24 -11.03 31.34
C VAL A 278 -3.99 -12.02 30.45
N VAL A 279 -4.99 -12.72 30.99
CA VAL A 279 -5.82 -13.65 30.22
C VAL A 279 -6.63 -12.92 29.13
N SER A 280 -7.20 -11.76 29.45
CA SER A 280 -7.91 -10.94 28.47
C SER A 280 -7.00 -10.49 27.31
N LEU A 281 -5.75 -10.12 27.60
CA LEU A 281 -4.75 -9.76 26.60
C LEU A 281 -4.35 -10.96 25.75
N SER A 282 -4.23 -12.15 26.34
CA SER A 282 -3.97 -13.39 25.58
C SER A 282 -5.13 -13.72 24.62
N LYS A 283 -6.39 -13.60 25.08
CA LYS A 283 -7.58 -13.76 24.22
C LYS A 283 -7.60 -12.74 23.10
N TYR A 284 -7.32 -11.46 23.39
CA TYR A 284 -7.24 -10.42 22.37
C TYR A 284 -6.12 -10.69 21.35
N ARG A 285 -4.96 -11.19 21.79
CA ARG A 285 -3.87 -11.59 20.90
C ARG A 285 -4.29 -12.71 19.93
N LYS A 286 -5.06 -13.71 20.39
CA LYS A 286 -5.62 -14.77 19.53
C LYS A 286 -6.60 -14.19 18.49
N SER A 287 -7.49 -13.29 18.92
CA SER A 287 -8.43 -12.61 18.02
C SER A 287 -7.72 -11.73 16.98
N LEU A 288 -6.71 -10.95 17.39
CA LEU A 288 -5.92 -10.11 16.50
C LEU A 288 -5.14 -10.93 15.47
N TYR A 289 -4.64 -12.11 15.87
CA TYR A 289 -4.00 -13.05 14.96
C TYR A 289 -4.98 -13.55 13.88
N GLN A 290 -6.20 -13.94 14.26
CA GLN A 290 -7.23 -14.36 13.29
C GLN A 290 -7.61 -13.21 12.34
N TYR A 291 -7.75 -11.99 12.86
CA TYR A 291 -7.95 -10.80 12.05
C TYR A 291 -6.82 -10.59 11.04
N LEU A 292 -5.56 -10.71 11.47
CA LEU A 292 -4.40 -10.60 10.60
C LEU A 292 -4.43 -11.66 9.48
N VAL A 293 -4.81 -12.90 9.79
CA VAL A 293 -4.95 -13.97 8.79
C VAL A 293 -6.02 -13.62 7.76
N SER A 294 -7.22 -13.21 8.20
CA SER A 294 -8.31 -12.82 7.30
C SER A 294 -7.98 -11.59 6.44
N LYS A 295 -7.22 -10.63 6.99
CA LYS A 295 -6.85 -9.42 6.25
C LYS A 295 -5.73 -9.72 5.26
N MET A 296 -4.78 -10.58 5.64
CA MET A 296 -3.70 -11.01 4.76
C MET A 296 -4.23 -11.82 3.56
N SER A 297 -5.24 -12.68 3.75
CA SER A 297 -5.84 -13.43 2.64
C SER A 297 -6.51 -12.53 1.60
N VAL A 298 -7.00 -11.36 2.01
CA VAL A 298 -7.60 -10.37 1.08
C VAL A 298 -6.54 -9.51 0.40
N VAL A 299 -5.50 -9.08 1.14
CA VAL A 299 -4.51 -8.11 0.64
C VAL A 299 -3.35 -8.78 -0.10
N ALA A 300 -2.82 -9.89 0.42
CA ALA A 300 -1.66 -10.59 -0.13
C ALA A 300 -1.76 -12.13 0.03
N PRO A 301 -2.71 -12.79 -0.66
CA PRO A 301 -2.91 -14.23 -0.55
C PRO A 301 -1.72 -15.05 -1.08
N ASN A 302 -1.00 -14.60 -2.10
CA ASN A 302 0.12 -15.37 -2.64
C ASN A 302 1.32 -15.36 -1.70
N LEU A 303 1.62 -14.21 -1.10
CA LEU A 303 2.66 -14.09 -0.09
C LEU A 303 2.32 -14.92 1.16
N ALA A 304 1.07 -14.89 1.60
CA ALA A 304 0.57 -15.73 2.69
C ALA A 304 0.74 -17.22 2.41
N ALA A 305 0.28 -17.69 1.25
CA ALA A 305 0.40 -19.10 0.86
C ALA A 305 1.87 -19.56 0.78
N LEU A 306 2.78 -18.67 0.35
CA LEU A 306 4.19 -18.99 0.15
C LEU A 306 4.98 -19.09 1.46
N ILE A 307 4.88 -18.12 2.37
CA ILE A 307 5.74 -18.03 3.58
C ILE A 307 4.98 -18.01 4.91
N GLY A 308 3.65 -18.00 4.86
CA GLY A 308 2.77 -17.81 6.02
C GLY A 308 2.46 -16.34 6.30
N GLU A 309 1.33 -16.11 6.96
CA GLU A 309 0.73 -14.79 7.17
C GLU A 309 1.58 -13.92 8.08
N VAL A 310 2.15 -14.49 9.15
CA VAL A 310 2.95 -13.71 10.12
C VAL A 310 4.27 -13.24 9.52
N VAL A 311 4.98 -14.12 8.81
CA VAL A 311 6.26 -13.78 8.18
C VAL A 311 6.02 -12.80 7.03
N GLY A 312 4.95 -13.00 6.24
CA GLY A 312 4.50 -12.04 5.23
C GLY A 312 4.18 -10.67 5.81
N ALA A 313 3.43 -10.62 6.91
CA ALA A 313 3.08 -9.37 7.60
C ALA A 313 4.32 -8.62 8.11
N ARG A 314 5.28 -9.34 8.69
CA ARG A 314 6.55 -8.73 9.14
C ARG A 314 7.38 -8.19 7.96
N LEU A 315 7.38 -8.86 6.81
CA LEU A 315 8.04 -8.34 5.61
C LEU A 315 7.39 -7.05 5.10
N ILE A 316 6.06 -7.01 5.04
CA ILE A 316 5.31 -5.82 4.63
C ILE A 316 5.56 -4.66 5.61
N SER A 317 5.47 -4.92 6.91
CA SER A 317 5.73 -3.93 7.97
C SER A 317 7.14 -3.37 7.91
N HIS A 318 8.15 -4.22 7.73
CA HIS A 318 9.54 -3.78 7.64
C HIS A 318 9.85 -3.02 6.34
N ALA A 319 9.12 -3.29 5.26
CA ALA A 319 9.20 -2.52 4.02
C ALA A 319 8.39 -1.20 4.06
N GLY A 320 7.50 -1.04 5.05
CA GLY A 320 6.61 0.10 5.24
C GLY A 320 5.35 0.11 4.39
N SER A 321 5.30 -0.68 3.31
CA SER A 321 4.09 -0.97 2.52
C SER A 321 4.32 -2.15 1.59
N LEU A 322 3.23 -2.78 1.14
CA LEU A 322 3.25 -3.83 0.12
C LEU A 322 3.75 -3.28 -1.22
N THR A 323 3.42 -2.03 -1.54
CA THR A 323 3.94 -1.35 -2.73
C THR A 323 5.46 -1.18 -2.66
N ASN A 324 6.02 -0.78 -1.51
CA ASN A 324 7.47 -0.68 -1.35
C ASN A 324 8.13 -2.06 -1.41
N LEU A 325 7.52 -3.07 -0.79
CA LEU A 325 8.00 -4.46 -0.85
C LEU A 325 8.08 -4.98 -2.28
N SER A 326 7.07 -4.67 -3.11
CA SER A 326 7.03 -5.07 -4.53
C SER A 326 8.15 -4.42 -5.37
N LYS A 327 8.54 -3.19 -5.01
CA LYS A 327 9.60 -2.41 -5.67
C LYS A 327 11.00 -2.88 -5.25
N TYR A 328 11.15 -3.46 -4.05
CA TYR A 328 12.44 -3.96 -3.61
C TYR A 328 12.96 -5.10 -4.50
N PRO A 329 14.28 -5.13 -4.80
CA PRO A 329 14.88 -6.27 -5.47
C PRO A 329 14.95 -7.45 -4.50
N ALA A 330 14.93 -8.66 -5.04
CA ALA A 330 14.96 -9.88 -4.24
C ALA A 330 16.20 -9.99 -3.34
N SER A 331 17.33 -9.41 -3.74
CA SER A 331 18.54 -9.33 -2.91
C SER A 331 18.32 -8.53 -1.63
N THR A 332 17.54 -7.45 -1.67
CA THR A 332 17.14 -6.68 -0.49
C THR A 332 16.15 -7.47 0.35
N VAL A 333 15.15 -8.12 -0.28
CA VAL A 333 14.17 -8.96 0.42
C VAL A 333 14.84 -10.08 1.21
N GLN A 334 15.94 -10.64 0.70
CA GLN A 334 16.72 -11.67 1.38
C GLN A 334 17.27 -11.24 2.76
N ILE A 335 17.64 -9.98 2.90
CA ILE A 335 18.36 -9.41 4.06
C ILE A 335 17.47 -8.49 4.92
N LEU A 336 16.20 -8.30 4.56
CA LEU A 336 15.24 -7.50 5.34
C LEU A 336 15.21 -7.94 6.80
N GLY A 337 15.40 -7.02 7.74
CA GLY A 337 15.52 -7.24 9.19
C GLY A 337 16.92 -7.58 9.71
N ALA A 338 17.92 -7.74 8.82
CA ALA A 338 19.33 -7.96 9.18
C ALA A 338 20.22 -6.76 8.82
N GLU A 339 19.65 -5.58 8.58
CA GLU A 339 20.35 -4.39 8.07
C GLU A 339 21.45 -3.94 9.03
N LYS A 340 21.20 -3.95 10.34
CA LYS A 340 22.22 -3.57 11.34
C LYS A 340 23.45 -4.46 11.26
N ALA A 341 23.24 -5.77 11.11
CA ALA A 341 24.33 -6.73 10.97
C ALA A 341 25.06 -6.56 9.63
N LEU A 342 24.32 -6.28 8.56
CA LEU A 342 24.87 -5.99 7.24
C LEU A 342 25.73 -4.74 7.24
N PHE A 343 25.24 -3.61 7.76
CA PHE A 343 25.98 -2.37 7.81
C PHE A 343 27.21 -2.47 8.71
N ARG A 344 27.13 -3.23 9.81
CA ARG A 344 28.29 -3.54 10.65
C ARG A 344 29.33 -4.33 9.85
N ALA A 345 28.93 -5.39 9.16
CA ALA A 345 29.83 -6.20 8.34
C ALA A 345 30.48 -5.40 7.21
N LEU A 346 29.74 -4.50 6.55
CA LEU A 346 30.27 -3.61 5.53
C LEU A 346 31.32 -2.63 6.09
N LYS A 347 31.07 -2.06 7.28
CA LYS A 347 32.02 -1.18 7.97
C LYS A 347 33.29 -1.91 8.40
N THR A 348 33.16 -3.12 8.92
CA THR A 348 34.31 -3.91 9.41
C THR A 348 34.93 -4.81 8.33
N LYS A 349 34.45 -4.73 7.07
CA LYS A 349 34.79 -5.67 5.98
C LYS A 349 34.69 -7.15 6.40
N GLY A 350 33.70 -7.46 7.24
CA GLY A 350 33.41 -8.81 7.73
C GLY A 350 32.41 -9.56 6.86
N ASN A 351 32.05 -10.78 7.29
CA ASN A 351 31.05 -11.60 6.60
C ASN A 351 29.65 -10.98 6.67
N THR A 352 29.00 -10.83 5.51
CA THR A 352 27.64 -10.31 5.42
C THR A 352 26.60 -11.37 5.82
N PRO A 353 25.47 -10.96 6.41
CA PRO A 353 24.37 -11.88 6.73
C PRO A 353 23.75 -12.45 5.45
N LYS A 354 23.33 -13.71 5.52
CA LYS A 354 22.73 -14.44 4.37
C LYS A 354 21.20 -14.49 4.40
N TYR A 355 20.58 -14.07 5.49
CA TYR A 355 19.15 -14.09 5.72
C TYR A 355 18.79 -13.03 6.77
N GLY A 356 17.57 -12.48 6.68
CA GLY A 356 16.95 -11.67 7.72
C GLY A 356 15.65 -12.34 8.22
N LEU A 357 14.51 -11.65 8.10
CA LEU A 357 13.19 -12.11 8.54
C LEU A 357 12.75 -13.43 7.91
N LEU A 358 13.20 -13.71 6.68
CA LEU A 358 12.94 -14.99 5.99
C LEU A 358 13.49 -16.20 6.75
N TYR A 359 14.46 -16.03 7.66
CA TYR A 359 15.00 -17.09 8.50
C TYR A 359 13.92 -17.80 9.34
N HIS A 360 12.86 -17.08 9.71
CA HIS A 360 11.73 -17.63 10.46
C HIS A 360 10.77 -18.47 9.62
N SER A 361 10.98 -18.58 8.30
CA SER A 361 10.20 -19.47 7.45
C SER A 361 10.54 -20.95 7.72
N SER A 362 9.54 -21.81 7.63
CA SER A 362 9.68 -23.27 7.81
C SER A 362 10.66 -23.88 6.80
N PHE A 363 10.69 -23.37 5.57
CA PHE A 363 11.59 -23.85 4.50
C PHE A 363 13.08 -23.70 4.86
N ILE A 364 13.47 -22.59 5.49
CA ILE A 364 14.86 -22.38 5.90
C ILE A 364 15.20 -23.20 7.14
N GLY A 365 14.24 -23.41 8.04
CA GLY A 365 14.38 -24.28 9.20
C GLY A 365 14.70 -25.73 8.81
N ARG A 366 14.00 -26.26 7.79
CA ARG A 366 14.18 -27.63 7.27
C ARG A 366 15.48 -27.81 6.46
N ALA A 367 16.04 -26.75 5.90
CA ALA A 367 17.22 -26.84 5.05
C ALA A 367 18.52 -27.06 5.85
N GLY A 368 19.40 -27.93 5.33
CA GLY A 368 20.72 -28.17 5.92
C GLY A 368 21.59 -26.89 6.01
N PRO A 369 22.49 -26.74 7.01
CA PRO A 369 23.22 -25.49 7.29
C PRO A 369 23.98 -24.90 6.10
N LYS A 370 24.57 -25.75 5.25
CA LYS A 370 25.29 -25.34 4.04
C LYS A 370 24.36 -24.75 2.96
N ASN A 371 23.12 -25.23 2.90
CA ASN A 371 22.14 -24.88 1.87
C ASN A 371 21.20 -23.74 2.30
N LYS A 372 21.13 -23.39 3.59
CA LYS A 372 20.29 -22.29 4.13
C LYS A 372 20.43 -20.96 3.35
N GLY A 373 21.65 -20.57 3.00
CA GLY A 373 21.86 -19.34 2.22
C GLY A 373 21.38 -19.42 0.77
N ARG A 374 21.45 -20.61 0.16
CA ARG A 374 21.00 -20.83 -1.23
C ARG A 374 19.48 -20.86 -1.32
N ILE A 375 18.82 -21.56 -0.38
CA ILE A 375 17.35 -21.60 -0.30
C ILE A 375 16.78 -20.24 0.09
N SER A 376 17.42 -19.49 1.00
CA SER A 376 17.02 -18.12 1.36
C SER A 376 16.95 -17.20 0.13
N ARG A 377 17.97 -17.24 -0.73
CA ARG A 377 17.99 -16.48 -1.99
C ARG A 377 16.87 -16.91 -2.94
N PHE A 378 16.65 -18.22 -3.08
CA PHE A 378 15.58 -18.74 -3.94
C PHE A 378 14.20 -18.32 -3.43
N LEU A 379 13.97 -18.44 -2.12
CA LEU A 379 12.73 -18.02 -1.47
C LEU A 379 12.51 -16.51 -1.61
N ALA A 380 13.54 -15.68 -1.42
CA ALA A 380 13.44 -14.24 -1.61
C ALA A 380 13.05 -13.86 -3.03
N ASN A 381 13.58 -14.56 -4.05
CA ASN A 381 13.16 -14.37 -5.45
C ASN A 381 11.67 -14.69 -5.63
N LYS A 382 11.18 -15.80 -5.06
CA LYS A 382 9.76 -16.17 -5.15
C LYS A 382 8.85 -15.23 -4.38
N CYS A 383 9.28 -14.76 -3.21
CA CYS A 383 8.55 -13.76 -2.41
C CYS A 383 8.46 -12.41 -3.16
N SER A 384 9.53 -11.98 -3.83
CA SER A 384 9.51 -10.76 -4.64
C SER A 384 8.55 -10.88 -5.83
N ILE A 385 8.45 -12.05 -6.46
CA ILE A 385 7.46 -12.31 -7.51
C ILE A 385 6.03 -12.30 -6.93
N ALA A 386 5.80 -13.05 -5.85
CA ALA A 386 4.48 -13.13 -5.19
C ALA A 386 3.99 -11.75 -4.73
N SER A 387 4.83 -10.96 -4.07
CA SER A 387 4.48 -9.60 -3.63
C SER A 387 4.15 -8.65 -4.78
N ARG A 388 4.79 -8.79 -5.95
CA ARG A 388 4.43 -8.01 -7.14
C ARG A 388 3.08 -8.41 -7.71
N ILE A 389 2.80 -9.72 -7.76
CA ILE A 389 1.50 -10.22 -8.20
C ILE A 389 0.40 -9.71 -7.25
N ASP A 390 0.60 -9.85 -5.94
CA ASP A 390 -0.36 -9.39 -4.92
C ASP A 390 -0.59 -7.87 -4.96
N ASN A 391 0.45 -7.06 -5.23
CA ASN A 391 0.33 -5.60 -5.26
C ASN A 391 -0.28 -5.04 -6.55
N PHE A 392 -0.03 -5.66 -7.70
CA PHE A 392 -0.46 -5.12 -9.01
C PHE A 392 -1.65 -5.84 -9.64
N SER A 393 -2.05 -7.01 -9.13
CA SER A 393 -3.31 -7.64 -9.53
C SER A 393 -4.49 -6.89 -8.91
N GLU A 394 -5.61 -6.72 -9.63
CA GLU A 394 -6.82 -6.09 -9.09
C GLU A 394 -7.53 -7.01 -8.09
N ILE A 395 -7.61 -8.30 -8.43
CA ILE A 395 -8.20 -9.36 -7.61
C ILE A 395 -7.14 -10.46 -7.44
N PRO A 396 -6.39 -10.46 -6.31
CA PRO A 396 -5.32 -11.43 -6.12
C PRO A 396 -5.89 -12.82 -5.87
N SER A 397 -5.42 -13.82 -6.61
CA SER A 397 -5.77 -15.24 -6.43
C SER A 397 -4.69 -15.98 -5.64
N THR A 398 -5.03 -17.02 -4.88
CA THR A 398 -4.07 -17.86 -4.12
C THR A 398 -3.25 -18.84 -4.98
N LYS A 399 -3.71 -19.13 -6.20
CA LYS A 399 -3.16 -20.18 -7.08
C LYS A 399 -1.67 -19.97 -7.42
N PHE A 400 -1.23 -18.73 -7.62
CA PHE A 400 0.19 -18.46 -7.87
C PHE A 400 1.06 -18.79 -6.64
N GLY A 401 0.59 -18.45 -5.44
CA GLY A 401 1.30 -18.71 -4.19
C GLY A 401 1.49 -20.19 -3.94
N GLU A 402 0.48 -21.01 -4.20
CA GLU A 402 0.54 -22.48 -4.07
C GLU A 402 1.56 -23.08 -5.04
N VAL A 403 1.53 -22.67 -6.31
CA VAL A 403 2.50 -23.14 -7.29
C VAL A 403 3.93 -22.69 -6.92
N LEU A 404 4.10 -21.44 -6.50
CA LEU A 404 5.40 -20.94 -6.04
C LEU A 404 5.90 -21.70 -4.80
N LYS A 405 5.00 -22.10 -3.90
CA LYS A 405 5.31 -22.92 -2.73
C LYS A 405 5.80 -24.30 -3.15
N GLN A 406 5.10 -24.98 -4.06
CA GLN A 406 5.52 -26.27 -4.62
C GLN A 406 6.92 -26.17 -5.23
N GLN A 407 7.22 -25.10 -5.98
CA GLN A 407 8.56 -24.90 -6.54
C GLN A 407 9.66 -24.74 -5.47
N VAL A 408 9.35 -24.14 -4.31
CA VAL A 408 10.29 -24.03 -3.19
C VAL A 408 10.48 -25.39 -2.52
N GLU A 409 9.42 -26.19 -2.40
CA GLU A 409 9.47 -27.56 -1.88
C GLU A 409 10.31 -28.48 -2.79
N GLU A 410 10.03 -28.49 -4.09
CA GLU A 410 10.86 -29.21 -5.07
C GLU A 410 12.32 -28.79 -5.02
N ARG A 411 12.59 -27.50 -4.79
CA ARG A 411 13.96 -26.99 -4.67
C ARG A 411 14.64 -27.44 -3.38
N LEU A 412 13.88 -27.59 -2.29
CA LEU A 412 14.36 -28.15 -1.04
C LEU A 412 14.68 -29.65 -1.21
N ASP A 413 13.79 -30.38 -1.89
CA ASP A 413 13.96 -31.80 -2.17
C ASP A 413 15.14 -32.05 -3.11
N PHE A 414 15.36 -31.19 -4.12
CA PHE A 414 16.57 -31.24 -4.95
C PHE A 414 17.86 -31.23 -4.12
N TYR A 415 17.92 -30.48 -3.02
CA TYR A 415 19.09 -30.45 -2.16
C TYR A 415 19.25 -31.71 -1.29
N SER A 416 18.21 -32.52 -1.17
CA SER A 416 18.20 -33.78 -0.42
C SER A 416 18.36 -35.00 -1.34
N THR A 417 17.65 -35.04 -2.47
CA THR A 417 17.52 -36.19 -3.37
C THR A 417 18.18 -36.00 -4.74
N GLY A 418 18.48 -34.75 -5.14
CA GLY A 418 19.04 -34.43 -6.44
C GLY A 418 18.04 -34.34 -7.60
N ALA A 419 16.73 -34.52 -7.36
CA ALA A 419 15.69 -34.43 -8.39
C ALA A 419 15.52 -33.00 -8.92
N ALA A 420 15.61 -32.81 -10.24
CA ALA A 420 15.59 -31.48 -10.84
C ALA A 420 14.22 -30.78 -10.64
N PRO A 421 14.19 -29.54 -10.13
CA PRO A 421 12.94 -28.82 -9.92
C PRO A 421 12.30 -28.38 -11.23
N THR A 422 10.99 -28.16 -11.20
CA THR A 422 10.24 -27.66 -12.36
C THR A 422 10.75 -26.32 -12.84
N LYS A 423 10.74 -26.11 -14.16
CA LYS A 423 11.08 -24.81 -14.75
C LYS A 423 9.99 -23.79 -14.44
N ASN A 424 10.41 -22.57 -14.10
CA ASN A 424 9.48 -21.47 -13.79
C ASN A 424 8.46 -21.19 -14.89
N GLU A 425 8.85 -21.30 -16.17
CA GLU A 425 7.94 -21.07 -17.30
C GLU A 425 6.75 -22.02 -17.28
N VAL A 426 6.98 -23.29 -16.93
CA VAL A 426 5.93 -24.31 -16.90
C VAL A 426 5.02 -24.08 -15.69
N ALA A 427 5.61 -23.83 -14.52
CA ALA A 427 4.88 -23.55 -13.29
C ALA A 427 4.00 -22.28 -13.41
N MET A 428 4.50 -21.22 -14.03
CA MET A 428 3.70 -20.00 -14.21
C MET A 428 2.57 -20.21 -15.23
N LYS A 429 2.76 -21.04 -16.26
CA LYS A 429 1.69 -21.42 -17.20
C LYS A 429 0.61 -22.24 -16.51
N THR A 430 0.97 -23.25 -15.72
CA THR A 430 -0.02 -24.05 -14.98
C THR A 430 -0.82 -23.20 -13.99
N ALA A 431 -0.19 -22.19 -13.36
CA ALA A 431 -0.90 -21.26 -12.50
C ALA A 431 -1.89 -20.37 -13.29
N MET A 432 -1.49 -19.89 -14.47
CA MET A 432 -2.37 -19.10 -15.36
C MET A 432 -3.54 -19.93 -15.87
N ASP A 433 -3.27 -21.15 -16.34
CA ASP A 433 -4.30 -22.08 -16.83
C ASP A 433 -5.29 -22.43 -15.71
N ALA A 434 -4.80 -22.64 -14.49
CA ALA A 434 -5.66 -22.88 -13.33
C ALA A 434 -6.54 -21.68 -13.00
N ILE A 435 -6.05 -20.45 -13.15
CA ILE A 435 -6.86 -19.23 -12.94
C ILE A 435 -7.94 -19.12 -14.01
N LEU A 436 -7.58 -19.28 -15.29
CA LEU A 436 -8.53 -19.24 -16.42
C LEU A 436 -9.64 -20.29 -16.26
N ALA A 437 -9.29 -21.53 -15.92
CA ALA A 437 -10.27 -22.59 -15.65
C ALA A 437 -11.17 -22.31 -14.43
N GLY A 438 -10.74 -21.42 -13.53
CA GLY A 438 -11.55 -20.96 -12.40
C GLY A 438 -12.50 -19.82 -12.77
N VAL A 439 -12.20 -19.04 -13.82
CA VAL A 439 -13.07 -17.97 -14.32
C VAL A 439 -14.23 -18.57 -15.12
N ASP A 440 -13.98 -19.63 -15.90
CA ASP A 440 -15.03 -20.36 -16.66
C ASP A 440 -16.11 -21.03 -15.77
N ASN A 441 -15.87 -21.16 -14.47
CA ASN A 441 -16.85 -21.72 -13.51
C ASN A 441 -17.68 -20.64 -12.79
N ILE A 442 -17.45 -19.35 -13.06
CA ILE A 442 -18.16 -18.21 -12.44
C ILE A 442 -19.11 -17.51 -13.44
N ASP A 443 -18.98 -17.74 -14.75
CA ASP A 443 -19.87 -17.20 -15.81
C ASP A 443 -21.23 -17.94 -15.93
N GLY A 444 -21.85 -18.27 -14.79
CA GLY A 444 -23.19 -18.84 -14.70
C GLY A 444 -24.28 -17.87 -14.25
N SER A 445 -23.98 -16.57 -14.14
CA SER A 445 -24.97 -15.53 -13.85
C SER A 445 -24.70 -14.30 -14.70
N ASP A 446 -25.52 -14.13 -15.74
CA ASP A 446 -25.64 -12.93 -16.59
C ASP A 446 -25.66 -11.65 -15.74
N ASP A 447 -24.77 -10.71 -16.08
CA ASP A 447 -25.11 -9.29 -16.28
C ASP A 447 -23.91 -8.56 -16.95
N GLU A 448 -24.12 -8.26 -18.23
CA GLU A 448 -23.49 -7.28 -19.13
C GLU A 448 -22.14 -6.65 -18.74
N MET A 449 -21.07 -7.03 -19.45
CA MET A 449 -19.99 -6.09 -19.78
C MET A 449 -19.58 -6.20 -21.25
N GLU A 450 -19.68 -5.06 -21.93
CA GLU A 450 -19.44 -4.84 -23.36
C GLU A 450 -17.99 -5.13 -23.80
N ASP A 451 -17.93 -5.59 -25.05
CA ASP A 451 -16.79 -5.89 -25.91
C ASP A 451 -15.53 -5.01 -25.76
N ILE A 452 -14.39 -5.65 -25.47
CA ILE A 452 -13.07 -5.19 -25.94
C ILE A 452 -12.43 -6.33 -26.75
N LYS A 453 -12.61 -6.29 -28.07
CA LYS A 453 -11.92 -7.16 -29.04
C LYS A 453 -10.41 -6.84 -29.10
N PRO A 454 -9.50 -7.82 -28.96
CA PRO A 454 -8.11 -7.64 -29.35
C PRO A 454 -7.95 -7.84 -30.87
N THR A 455 -7.26 -6.89 -31.51
CA THR A 455 -6.92 -6.91 -32.94
C THR A 455 -5.82 -7.95 -33.25
N PRO A 456 -5.98 -8.83 -34.27
CA PRO A 456 -4.96 -9.80 -34.63
C PRO A 456 -3.93 -9.23 -35.64
N LYS A 457 -2.64 -9.31 -35.29
CA LYS A 457 -1.52 -9.13 -36.24
C LYS A 457 -1.43 -10.33 -37.18
N LYS A 458 -1.48 -10.03 -38.49
CA LYS A 458 -1.29 -10.95 -39.61
C LYS A 458 0.16 -11.48 -39.68
N GLU A 459 0.33 -12.80 -39.61
CA GLU A 459 1.45 -13.52 -40.25
C GLU A 459 0.93 -14.28 -41.47
N LYS A 460 1.49 -14.00 -42.65
CA LYS A 460 1.23 -14.72 -43.90
C LYS A 460 2.11 -15.97 -43.98
N LYS A 461 1.46 -17.13 -44.08
CA LYS A 461 1.99 -18.43 -44.52
C LYS A 461 2.35 -18.43 -46.01
N GLU A 462 3.36 -19.22 -46.38
CA GLU A 462 3.40 -20.12 -47.56
C GLU A 462 4.51 -21.19 -47.31
N LYS A 463 4.18 -22.44 -46.91
CA LYS A 463 4.07 -23.69 -47.73
C LYS A 463 5.28 -23.89 -48.68
N LYS A 464 6.03 -25.01 -48.74
CA LYS A 464 5.62 -26.44 -48.78
C LYS A 464 6.85 -27.38 -48.73
N GLU A 465 6.72 -28.49 -47.98
CA GLU A 465 7.14 -29.89 -48.25
C GLU A 465 8.59 -30.34 -48.65
N LYS A 466 9.11 -31.26 -47.80
CA LYS A 466 9.78 -32.57 -48.06
C LYS A 466 11.01 -32.64 -48.99
N LYS A 467 12.17 -33.02 -48.42
CA LYS A 467 12.79 -34.38 -48.50
C LYS A 467 14.21 -34.42 -47.90
N GLU A 468 14.60 -35.63 -47.51
CA GLU A 468 15.74 -36.05 -46.71
C GLU A 468 17.14 -35.92 -47.35
N LYS A 469 18.13 -35.81 -46.44
CA LYS A 469 19.47 -36.49 -46.36
C LYS A 469 20.51 -36.40 -47.49
N SER A 470 21.76 -36.24 -47.00
CA SER A 470 23.08 -36.63 -47.57
C SER A 470 23.54 -35.82 -48.80
N ASP A 471 24.83 -35.59 -49.09
CA ASP A 471 26.09 -36.11 -48.57
C ASP A 471 27.23 -35.09 -48.88
N LYS A 472 28.41 -35.38 -48.34
CA LYS A 472 29.77 -34.82 -48.54
C LYS A 472 30.12 -34.15 -49.89
N GLY A 473 31.12 -33.25 -49.84
CA GLY A 473 32.24 -33.31 -50.81
C GLY A 473 32.75 -32.00 -51.44
N ASP A 474 33.71 -31.35 -50.76
CA ASP A 474 35.03 -30.93 -51.27
C ASP A 474 35.23 -30.47 -52.75
N LYS A 475 35.58 -29.20 -53.01
CA LYS A 475 36.82 -28.74 -53.72
C LYS A 475 36.82 -27.27 -54.18
N LYS A 476 37.77 -26.50 -53.61
CA LYS A 476 38.86 -25.72 -54.27
C LYS A 476 38.60 -24.98 -55.61
N LYS A 477 38.82 -23.64 -55.64
CA LYS A 477 40.01 -22.97 -56.24
C LYS A 477 39.95 -21.42 -56.25
N LYS A 478 41.04 -20.79 -55.75
CA LYS A 478 41.89 -19.68 -56.30
C LYS A 478 41.18 -18.37 -56.73
N ARG A 479 41.70 -17.15 -56.57
CA ARG A 479 43.02 -16.51 -56.26
C ARG A 479 42.69 -15.00 -56.15
N LYS A 480 43.32 -14.15 -55.33
CA LYS A 480 44.63 -13.52 -55.56
C LYS A 480 45.02 -12.68 -54.32
N SER A 481 46.31 -12.69 -54.06
CA SER A 481 47.11 -12.01 -53.03
C SER A 481 47.82 -10.77 -53.60
N ASP A 482 48.15 -9.80 -52.74
CA ASP A 482 49.47 -9.12 -52.57
C ASP A 482 49.31 -8.09 -51.44
N VAL A 483 49.99 -8.12 -50.27
CA VAL A 483 51.43 -8.14 -49.90
C VAL A 483 52.06 -6.73 -49.83
N GLY A 484 52.72 -6.47 -48.70
CA GLY A 484 53.62 -5.34 -48.39
C GLY A 484 53.40 -4.85 -46.95
N GLU A 485 53.94 -5.51 -45.91
CA GLU A 485 55.30 -5.34 -45.32
C GLU A 485 55.61 -3.90 -44.88
N GLY A 486 56.15 -3.60 -43.69
CA GLY A 486 56.69 -4.41 -42.59
C GLY A 486 57.26 -3.50 -41.48
N GLU A 487 57.52 -4.12 -40.32
CA GLU A 487 58.64 -3.95 -39.34
C GLU A 487 59.22 -2.54 -39.00
N SER A 488 59.76 -2.21 -37.82
CA SER A 488 60.01 -2.90 -36.53
C SER A 488 60.63 -1.88 -35.53
N ASP A 489 60.57 -2.25 -34.24
CA ASP A 489 61.60 -2.12 -33.19
C ASP A 489 61.97 -0.81 -32.41
N LYS A 490 61.81 -0.95 -31.07
CA LYS A 490 62.76 -0.66 -29.94
C LYS A 490 63.05 0.75 -29.36
N LYS A 491 62.74 0.82 -28.05
CA LYS A 491 63.56 1.25 -26.87
C LYS A 491 63.98 2.73 -26.66
N LYS A 492 63.58 3.29 -25.51
CA LYS A 492 64.40 3.84 -24.36
C LYS A 492 63.45 4.48 -23.32
N LYS A 493 63.34 4.06 -22.04
CA LYS A 493 64.20 4.08 -20.81
C LYS A 493 64.27 5.44 -20.04
N ARG A 494 63.87 5.36 -18.74
CA ARG A 494 64.26 6.14 -17.50
C ARG A 494 63.60 7.51 -17.27
N LYS A 495 63.34 8.03 -16.05
CA LYS A 495 63.50 7.73 -14.58
C LYS A 495 62.62 8.79 -13.83
N HIS A 496 61.85 8.50 -12.78
CA HIS A 496 62.16 8.48 -11.33
C HIS A 496 62.69 9.79 -10.68
N ASP A 497 61.88 10.42 -9.81
CA ASP A 497 62.12 10.81 -8.38
C ASP A 497 60.95 11.73 -7.90
N ALA A 498 60.17 11.39 -6.88
CA ALA A 498 60.44 11.32 -5.43
C ALA A 498 60.55 12.71 -4.78
N ASP A 499 59.54 13.12 -4.01
CA ASP A 499 59.78 13.77 -2.71
C ASP A 499 58.59 13.62 -1.74
N SER A 500 58.95 13.69 -0.47
CA SER A 500 58.36 13.08 0.72
C SER A 500 57.56 14.07 1.60
N GLU A 501 56.76 13.50 2.50
CA GLU A 501 56.06 14.16 3.63
C GLU A 501 56.96 15.03 4.54
N PRO A 502 56.36 15.80 5.47
CA PRO A 502 56.38 15.28 6.85
C PRO A 502 55.08 15.45 7.66
N THR A 503 54.73 14.34 8.32
CA THR A 503 54.12 14.08 9.64
C THR A 503 53.69 15.23 10.58
N LYS A 504 52.58 15.01 11.30
CA LYS A 504 52.43 15.38 12.73
C LYS A 504 51.51 14.41 13.50
N LYS A 505 52.11 13.70 14.46
CA LYS A 505 51.47 12.94 15.56
C LYS A 505 50.83 13.90 16.57
N LYS A 506 49.72 13.49 17.20
CA LYS A 506 49.36 13.93 18.57
C LYS A 506 48.94 12.74 19.43
N GLN A 507 49.50 12.72 20.63
CA GLN A 507 49.41 11.71 21.67
C GLN A 507 48.11 11.81 22.49
N LYS A 508 47.80 10.69 23.14
CA LYS A 508 46.88 10.56 24.28
C LYS A 508 47.43 11.26 25.53
N ALA A 509 46.52 11.76 26.35
CA ALA A 509 46.56 11.67 27.80
C ALA A 509 45.30 10.89 28.22
#